data_AF-A0A957H6Y9-F1
#
_entry.id   AF-A0A957H6Y9-F1
#
_cell.length_a   1.000
_cell.length_b   1.000
_cell.length_c   1.000
_cell.angle_alpha   90.00
_cell.angle_beta   90.00
_cell.angle_gamma   90.00
#
_symmetry.space_group_name_H-M   'P 1'
#
loop_
_entity.id
_entity.type
_entity.pdbx_description
1 polymer ?
#
loop_
_entity_poly.entity_id
_entity_poly.type
_entity_poly.pdbx_seq_one_letter_code
_entity_poly.pdbx_strand_id
1 'polypeptide(L)'
;EKPLLAALADYETQRNEESMPIYYENLNRARFVPPPAEMRQLRAALIANGDQADIDMFYKATLGLLPLAAFFNPDNIGRIMARQAASMAA
;
A
#
# COMPACT_ATOMS: atom_id res chain seq x y z
N GLU A 1 -22.20 -32.64 -6.22
CA GLU A 1 -21.27 -32.15 -5.18
C GLU A 1 -19.90 -32.78 -5.39
N LYS A 2 -18.81 -32.06 -5.13
CA LYS A 2 -17.45 -32.63 -5.19
C LYS A 2 -17.15 -33.37 -3.86
N PRO A 3 -16.34 -34.44 -3.87
CA PRO A 3 -15.81 -35.03 -2.64
C PRO A 3 -15.06 -33.99 -1.81
N LEU A 4 -15.20 -34.04 -0.48
CA LEU A 4 -14.65 -33.03 0.43
C LEU A 4 -13.16 -32.71 0.17
N LEU A 5 -12.33 -33.75 0.00
CA LEU A 5 -10.90 -33.56 -0.25
C LEU A 5 -10.61 -32.83 -1.56
N ALA A 6 -11.40 -33.08 -2.61
CA ALA A 6 -11.27 -32.37 -3.88
C ALA A 6 -11.68 -30.89 -3.74
N ALA A 7 -12.75 -30.61 -2.99
CA ALA A 7 -13.17 -29.23 -2.72
C ALA A 7 -12.13 -28.45 -1.91
N LEU A 8 -11.47 -29.10 -0.94
CA LEU A 8 -10.40 -28.49 -0.15
C LEU A 8 -9.14 -28.23 -0.98
N ALA A 9 -8.77 -29.16 -1.87
CA ALA A 9 -7.63 -29.00 -2.77
C ALA A 9 -7.83 -27.84 -3.77
N ASP A 10 -9.04 -27.72 -4.33
CA ASP A 10 -9.40 -26.61 -5.21
C ASP A 10 -9.32 -25.27 -4.46
N TYR A 11 -9.88 -25.22 -3.24
CA TYR A 11 -9.81 -24.02 -2.39
C TYR A 11 -8.36 -23.66 -2.03
N GLU A 12 -7.53 -24.63 -1.66
CA GLU A 12 -6.12 -24.38 -1.35
C GLU A 12 -5.38 -23.78 -2.54
N THR A 13 -5.60 -24.32 -3.74
CA THR A 13 -4.98 -23.82 -4.98
C THR A 13 -5.38 -22.36 -5.22
N GLN A 14 -6.69 -22.07 -5.20
CA GLN A 14 -7.20 -20.72 -5.39
C GLN A 14 -6.65 -19.75 -4.34
N ARG A 15 -6.74 -20.11 -3.05
CA ARG A 15 -6.24 -19.28 -1.94
C ARG A 15 -4.75 -19.00 -2.09
N ASN A 16 -3.96 -20.01 -2.46
CA ASN A 16 -2.53 -19.86 -2.64
C ASN A 16 -2.23 -18.86 -3.76
N GLU A 17 -2.85 -19.02 -4.93
CA GLU A 17 -2.70 -18.11 -6.07
C GLU A 17 -3.07 -16.67 -5.71
N GLU A 18 -4.21 -16.46 -5.05
CA GLU A 18 -4.67 -15.15 -4.59
C GLU A 18 -3.74 -14.53 -3.54
N SER A 19 -3.09 -15.36 -2.71
CA SER A 19 -2.20 -14.89 -1.62
C SER A 19 -0.76 -14.69 -2.06
N MET A 20 -0.34 -15.22 -3.21
CA MET A 20 1.06 -15.13 -3.68
C MET A 20 1.62 -13.70 -3.71
N PRO A 21 0.90 -12.68 -4.20
CA PRO A 21 1.41 -11.31 -4.22
C PRO A 21 1.74 -10.78 -2.81
N ILE A 22 0.86 -11.04 -1.84
CA ILE A 22 1.06 -10.62 -0.44
C ILE A 22 2.23 -11.38 0.18
N TYR A 23 2.36 -12.68 -0.12
CA TYR A 23 3.50 -13.48 0.32
C TYR A 23 4.85 -12.89 -0.14
N TYR A 24 4.98 -12.56 -1.43
CA TYR A 24 6.21 -11.95 -1.95
C TYR A 24 6.48 -10.55 -1.39
N GLU A 25 5.45 -9.72 -1.24
CA GLU A 25 5.57 -8.41 -0.60
C GLU A 25 6.07 -8.55 0.85
N ASN A 26 5.56 -9.53 1.61
CA ASN A 26 6.02 -9.81 2.97
C ASN A 26 7.48 -10.24 3.00
N LEU A 27 7.90 -11.13 2.10
CA LEU A 27 9.32 -11.50 1.97
C LEU A 27 10.19 -10.29 1.66
N ASN A 28 9.76 -9.41 0.76
CA ASN A 28 10.50 -8.21 0.41
C ASN A 28 10.64 -7.26 1.62
N ARG A 29 9.57 -7.06 2.39
CA ARG A 29 9.60 -6.25 3.63
C ARG A 29 10.49 -6.86 4.72
N ALA A 30 10.48 -8.18 4.84
CA ALA A 30 11.31 -8.91 5.80
C ALA A 30 12.81 -8.83 5.52
N ARG A 31 13.23 -8.30 4.36
CA ARG A 31 14.64 -8.03 4.06
C ARG A 31 15.18 -6.82 4.82
N PHE A 32 14.32 -6.00 5.45
CA PHE A 32 14.68 -4.78 6.16
C PHE A 32 15.54 -3.81 5.34
N VAL A 33 15.42 -3.85 4.02
CA VAL A 33 16.06 -2.87 3.14
C VAL A 33 15.34 -1.53 3.26
N PRO A 34 16.06 -0.39 3.20
CA PRO A 34 15.42 0.91 3.20
C PRO A 34 14.38 1.00 2.07
N PRO A 35 13.18 1.57 2.32
CA PRO A 35 12.21 1.84 1.26
C PRO A 35 12.81 2.75 0.18
N PRO A 36 12.35 2.71 -1.08
CA PRO A 36 12.79 3.63 -2.14
C PRO A 36 12.69 5.11 -1.72
N ALA A 37 13.54 5.96 -2.32
CA ALA A 37 13.65 7.37 -1.93
C ALA A 37 12.32 8.11 -2.05
N GLU A 38 11.57 7.83 -3.11
CA GLU A 38 10.27 8.39 -3.43
C GLU A 38 9.24 8.03 -2.34
N MET A 39 9.24 6.78 -1.86
CA MET A 39 8.36 6.38 -0.76
C MET A 39 8.77 7.00 0.57
N ARG A 40 10.06 7.22 0.82
CA ARG A 40 10.50 7.92 2.03
C ARG A 40 10.06 9.39 1.99
N GLN A 41 10.20 10.06 0.85
CA GLN A 41 9.75 11.44 0.65
C GLN A 41 8.24 11.58 0.83
N LEU A 42 7.46 10.68 0.23
CA LEU A 42 6.01 10.68 0.37
C LEU A 42 5.57 10.47 1.83
N ARG A 43 6.18 9.52 2.54
CA ARG A 43 5.90 9.31 3.97
C ARG A 43 6.29 10.51 4.83
N ALA A 44 7.44 11.14 4.54
CA ALA A 44 7.85 12.36 5.23
C ALA A 44 6.85 13.50 4.99
N ALA A 45 6.37 13.69 3.76
CA ALA A 45 5.35 14.67 3.44
C ALA A 45 4.01 14.40 4.15
N LEU A 46 3.60 13.14 4.25
CA LEU A 46 2.39 12.76 4.99
C LEU A 46 2.51 13.09 6.49
N ILE A 47 3.65 12.76 7.10
CA ILE A 47 3.90 12.99 8.53
C ILE A 47 4.01 14.49 8.83
N ALA A 48 4.78 15.24 8.04
CA ALA A 48 5.05 16.65 8.30
C ALA A 48 3.81 17.54 8.19
N ASN A 49 2.85 17.18 7.33
CA ASN A 49 1.64 17.96 7.12
C ASN A 49 0.52 17.65 8.13
N GLY A 50 0.62 16.56 8.90
CA GLY A 50 -0.35 16.20 9.94
C GLY A 50 -1.78 15.92 9.45
N ASP A 51 -1.98 15.71 8.15
CA ASP A 51 -3.30 15.46 7.56
C ASP A 51 -3.70 13.99 7.75
N GLN A 52 -4.45 13.73 8.82
CA GLN A 52 -4.88 12.37 9.17
C GLN A 52 -5.70 11.71 8.06
N ALA A 53 -6.45 12.49 7.26
CA ALA A 53 -7.24 11.93 6.16
C ALA A 53 -6.33 11.36 5.07
N ASP A 54 -5.21 12.04 4.77
CA ASP A 54 -4.22 11.56 3.80
C ASP A 54 -3.48 10.32 4.32
N ILE A 55 -3.15 10.28 5.60
CA ILE A 55 -2.53 9.11 6.25
C ILE A 55 -3.49 7.91 6.23
N ASP A 56 -4.76 8.10 6.60
CA ASP A 56 -5.76 7.05 6.59
C ASP A 56 -5.98 6.51 5.18
N MET A 57 -6.05 7.38 4.18
CA MET A 57 -6.23 6.99 2.79
C MET A 57 -5.04 6.19 2.26
N PHE A 58 -3.81 6.59 2.62
CA PHE A 58 -2.59 5.85 2.30
C PHE A 58 -2.63 4.42 2.88
N TYR A 59 -2.99 4.27 4.16
CA TYR A 59 -3.06 2.95 4.78
C TYR A 59 -4.22 2.11 4.25
N LYS A 60 -5.39 2.69 4.02
CA LYS A 60 -6.52 1.99 3.39
C LYS A 60 -6.15 1.46 2.01
N ALA A 61 -5.44 2.25 1.20
CA ALA A 61 -5.00 1.82 -0.12
C ALA A 61 -3.94 0.69 -0.04
N THR A 62 -2.94 0.82 0.85
CA THR A 62 -1.87 -0.18 0.98
C THR A 62 -2.29 -1.46 1.68
N LEU A 63 -3.37 -1.43 2.47
CA LEU A 63 -4.01 -2.61 3.09
C LEU A 63 -5.13 -3.21 2.22
N GLY A 64 -5.35 -2.71 1.00
CA GLY A 64 -6.35 -3.24 0.08
C GLY A 64 -7.80 -2.92 0.44
N LEU A 65 -8.04 -2.00 1.39
CA LEU A 65 -9.38 -1.49 1.71
C LEU A 65 -9.89 -0.47 0.68
N LEU A 66 -8.97 0.12 -0.10
CA LEU A 66 -9.26 0.97 -1.25
C LEU A 66 -8.37 0.57 -2.43
N PRO A 67 -8.78 0.86 -3.68
CA PRO A 67 -7.89 0.73 -4.83
C PRO A 67 -6.62 1.55 -4.64
N LEU A 68 -5.45 1.03 -5.02
CA LEU A 68 -4.18 1.77 -4.95
C LEU A 68 -4.27 3.13 -5.67
N ALA A 69 -4.91 3.16 -6.84
CA ALA A 69 -5.10 4.38 -7.62
C ALA A 69 -5.93 5.46 -6.91
N ALA A 70 -6.74 5.09 -5.90
CA ALA A 70 -7.47 6.07 -5.10
C ALA A 70 -6.51 7.02 -4.38
N PHE A 71 -5.38 6.51 -3.88
CA PHE A 71 -4.37 7.32 -3.21
C PHE A 71 -3.22 7.73 -4.15
N PHE A 72 -2.72 6.83 -4.99
CA PHE A 72 -1.51 7.03 -5.79
C PHE A 72 -1.74 7.72 -7.14
N ASN A 73 -2.92 8.32 -7.38
CA ASN A 73 -3.13 9.11 -8.59
C ASN A 73 -2.26 10.39 -8.59
N PRO A 74 -1.87 10.91 -9.77
CA PRO A 74 -0.98 12.06 -9.88
C PRO A 74 -1.47 13.31 -9.16
N ASP A 75 -2.77 13.57 -9.17
CA ASP A 75 -3.36 14.76 -8.55
C ASP A 75 -3.20 14.75 -7.03
N ASN A 76 -3.50 13.61 -6.40
CA ASN A 76 -3.37 13.45 -4.95
C ASN A 76 -1.90 13.53 -4.50
N ILE A 77 -1.01 12.86 -5.22
CA ILE A 77 0.44 12.92 -4.95
C ILE A 77 0.96 14.35 -5.14
N GLY A 78 0.58 15.02 -6.22
CA GLY A 78 0.96 16.40 -6.51
C GLY A 78 0.51 17.34 -5.39
N ARG A 79 -0.74 17.22 -4.92
CA ARG A 79 -1.27 18.01 -3.79
C ARG A 79 -0.46 17.84 -2.51
N ILE A 80 -0.14 16.60 -2.13
CA ILE A 80 0.63 16.30 -0.91
C ILE A 80 2.05 16.87 -1.01
N MET A 81 2.71 16.67 -2.15
CA MET A 81 4.08 17.15 -2.37
C MET A 81 4.15 18.69 -2.47
N ALA A 82 3.17 19.34 -3.09
CA ALA A 82 3.08 20.79 -3.15
C ALA A 82 2.91 21.42 -1.75
N ARG A 83 2.08 20.80 -0.90
CA ARG A 83 1.91 21.23 0.49
C ARG A 83 3.22 21.12 1.28
N GLN A 84 3.96 20.02 1.09
CA GLN A 84 5.28 19.85 1.71
C GLN A 84 6.31 20.89 1.22
N ALA A 85 6.31 21.21 -0.08
CA ALA A 85 7.20 22.24 -0.61
C ALA A 85 6.88 23.62 -0.01
N ALA A 86 5.59 23.94 0.15
CA ALA A 86 5.15 25.18 0.79
C ALA A 86 5.54 25.25 2.28
N SER A 87 5.44 24.15 3.02
CA SER A 87 5.83 24.12 4.45
C SER A 87 7.33 24.27 4.66
N MET A 88 8.17 23.83 3.71
CA MET A 88 9.62 24.01 3.75
C MET A 88 10.08 25.42 3.36
N ALA A 89 9.24 26.18 2.66
CA ALA A 89 9.56 27.54 2.21
C ALA A 89 9.15 28.63 3.20
N ALA A 90 8.33 28.29 4.22
CA ALA A 90 7.86 29.17 5.28
C ALA A 90 8.77 29.11 6.51
#